data_AF-A0A1J5HM08-F1
#
_entry.id   AF-A0A1J5HM08-F1
#
_cell.length_a   1.000
_cell.length_b   1.000
_cell.length_c   1.000
_cell.angle_alpha   90.00
_cell.angle_beta   90.00
_cell.angle_gamma   90.00
#
_symmetry.space_group_name_H-M   'P 1'
#
loop_
_entity.id
_entity.type
_entity.pdbx_description
1 polymer ?
#
loop_
_entity_poly.entity_id
_entity_poly.type
_entity_poly.pdbx_seq_one_letter_code
_entity_poly.pdbx_strand_id
1 'polypeptide(L)'
;MGGANGDYGNSIVQTSDDGLAMTGNTASYGAGVVDMFLFKYDSNGTLVWNKTWGGTAADVGYSIVQTSDNCLAVAGYTASYGAGSADMFLAKYNSSGIINNCSSPMCQSPSATVTSPSATSTVVVSP
;
A
#
# COMPACT_ATOMS: atom_id res chain seq x y z
N MET A 1 5.84 17.29 0.55
CA MET A 1 6.50 16.23 1.34
C MET A 1 7.50 15.54 0.46
N GLY A 2 8.56 15.00 1.05
CA GLY A 2 9.76 14.59 0.34
C GLY A 2 11.00 15.18 0.99
N GLY A 3 12.17 14.65 0.65
CA GLY A 3 13.47 15.08 1.14
C GLY A 3 14.36 15.57 0.00
N ALA A 4 15.67 15.35 0.13
CA ALA A 4 16.65 15.84 -0.85
C ALA A 4 16.68 15.02 -2.16
N ASN A 5 16.05 13.84 -2.19
CA ASN A 5 16.06 12.92 -3.32
C ASN A 5 14.70 12.89 -4.02
N GLY A 6 14.57 12.04 -5.06
CA GLY A 6 13.34 11.90 -5.82
C GLY A 6 12.20 11.28 -5.02
N ASP A 7 11.04 11.94 -5.02
CA ASP A 7 9.83 11.50 -4.33
C ASP A 7 8.64 11.69 -5.28
N TYR A 8 7.80 10.66 -5.42
CA TYR A 8 6.72 10.62 -6.41
C TYR A 8 5.41 10.25 -5.74
N GLY A 9 4.36 11.04 -5.97
CA GLY A 9 2.98 10.69 -5.62
C GLY A 9 2.30 10.03 -6.81
N ASN A 10 1.75 8.83 -6.62
CA ASN A 10 1.18 8.02 -7.71
C ASN A 10 -0.35 7.97 -7.68
N SER A 11 -0.95 7.97 -6.48
CA SER A 11 -2.41 7.91 -6.35
C SER A 11 -2.89 8.58 -5.07
N ILE A 12 -4.13 9.07 -5.10
CA ILE A 12 -4.81 9.77 -4.01
C ILE A 12 -6.24 9.26 -3.86
N VAL A 13 -6.75 9.23 -2.64
CA VAL A 13 -8.15 8.91 -2.33
C VAL A 13 -8.66 9.85 -1.22
N GLN A 14 -9.91 10.29 -1.33
CA GLN A 14 -10.59 10.94 -0.21
C GLN A 14 -10.99 9.88 0.83
N THR A 15 -10.79 10.20 2.10
CA THR A 15 -11.18 9.33 3.21
C THR A 15 -12.54 9.74 3.79
N SER A 16 -13.22 8.79 4.43
CA SER A 16 -14.57 8.93 5.02
C SER A 16 -14.65 9.96 6.16
N ASP A 17 -13.51 10.40 6.68
CA ASP A 17 -13.37 11.52 7.63
C ASP A 17 -13.07 12.86 6.92
N ASP A 18 -13.43 12.97 5.64
CA ASP A 18 -13.19 14.11 4.74
C ASP A 18 -11.71 14.49 4.57
N GLY A 19 -10.79 13.63 5.03
CA GLY A 19 -9.37 13.76 4.78
C GLY A 19 -8.96 13.27 3.39
N LEU A 20 -7.66 13.30 3.14
CA LEU A 20 -7.04 12.78 1.93
C LEU A 20 -5.94 11.80 2.28
N ALA A 21 -5.85 10.68 1.58
CA ALA A 21 -4.72 9.76 1.68
C ALA A 21 -4.03 9.61 0.32
N MET A 22 -2.70 9.57 0.31
CA MET A 22 -1.89 9.44 -0.90
C MET A 22 -0.88 8.31 -0.75
N THR A 23 -0.63 7.61 -1.85
CA THR A 23 0.48 6.67 -1.96
C THR A 23 1.42 7.06 -3.10
N GLY A 24 2.63 6.51 -3.05
CA GLY A 24 3.69 6.80 -3.97
C GLY A 24 4.97 6.11 -3.53
N ASN A 25 6.10 6.75 -3.80
CA ASN A 25 7.40 6.22 -3.45
C ASN A 25 8.42 7.32 -3.14
N THR A 26 9.42 7.01 -2.32
CA THR A 26 10.41 7.95 -1.81
C THR A 26 11.82 7.38 -1.88
N ALA A 27 12.75 8.13 -2.46
CA ALA A 27 14.19 7.88 -2.35
C ALA A 27 14.83 8.69 -1.20
N SER A 28 14.02 9.46 -0.47
CA SER A 28 14.44 10.35 0.60
C SER A 28 14.33 9.73 1.98
N TYR A 29 13.47 8.73 2.16
CA TYR A 29 13.17 8.09 3.44
C TYR A 29 13.01 6.58 3.27
N GLY A 30 13.18 5.83 4.36
CA GLY A 30 13.02 4.37 4.36
C GLY A 30 14.36 3.62 4.41
N ALA A 31 14.33 2.33 4.10
CA ALA A 31 15.45 1.42 4.26
C ALA A 31 16.14 1.06 2.93
N GLY A 32 15.53 1.39 1.80
CA GLY A 32 15.93 0.92 0.48
C GLY A 32 16.35 2.03 -0.48
N VAL A 33 16.46 1.65 -1.76
CA VAL A 33 16.76 2.59 -2.86
C VAL A 33 15.57 3.53 -3.08
N VAL A 34 14.37 2.96 -3.01
CA VAL A 34 13.10 3.66 -3.06
C VAL A 34 12.13 2.84 -2.22
N ASP A 35 11.44 3.46 -1.27
CA ASP A 35 10.41 2.80 -0.47
C ASP A 35 9.01 3.30 -0.83
N MET A 36 7.98 2.48 -0.64
CA MET A 36 6.60 2.93 -0.78
C MET A 36 6.36 4.02 0.25
N PHE A 37 5.73 5.12 -0.14
CA PHE A 37 5.38 6.22 0.75
C PHE A 37 3.86 6.39 0.82
N LEU A 38 3.32 6.46 2.03
CA LEU A 38 1.90 6.65 2.31
C LEU A 38 1.71 7.83 3.27
N PHE A 39 0.70 8.65 3.00
CA PHE A 39 0.38 9.82 3.80
C PHE A 39 -1.11 9.96 4.00
N LYS A 40 -1.50 10.57 5.13
CA LYS A 40 -2.87 11.00 5.37
C LYS A 40 -2.90 12.44 5.89
N TYR A 41 -3.79 13.23 5.29
CA TYR A 41 -4.18 14.56 5.74
C TYR A 41 -5.60 14.52 6.32
N ASP A 42 -5.88 15.44 7.24
CA ASP A 42 -7.24 15.72 7.70
C ASP A 42 -7.99 16.63 6.72
N SER A 43 -9.25 16.91 7.02
CA SER A 43 -10.13 17.75 6.20
C SER A 43 -9.67 19.21 6.08
N ASN A 44 -8.75 19.66 6.94
CA ASN A 44 -8.17 21.00 6.90
C ASN A 44 -6.84 21.03 6.12
N GLY A 45 -6.40 19.89 5.57
CA GLY A 45 -5.11 19.78 4.90
C GLY A 45 -3.92 19.69 5.87
N THR A 46 -4.15 19.35 7.15
CA THR A 46 -3.09 19.10 8.13
C THR A 46 -2.61 17.66 8.04
N LEU A 47 -1.30 17.45 8.01
CA LEU A 47 -0.72 16.10 7.97
C LEU A 47 -1.03 15.37 9.29
N VAL A 48 -1.73 14.23 9.20
CA VAL A 48 -2.06 13.38 10.35
C VAL A 48 -0.92 12.40 10.60
N TRP A 49 -0.50 11.69 9.56
CA TRP A 49 0.62 10.75 9.62
C TRP A 49 1.22 10.49 8.23
N ASN A 50 2.44 9.96 8.25
CA ASN A 50 3.12 9.43 7.07
C ASN A 50 3.84 8.12 7.43
N LYS A 51 4.00 7.23 6.45
CA LYS A 51 4.56 5.89 6.61
C LYS A 51 5.37 5.48 5.38
N THR A 52 6.57 4.95 5.60
CA THR A 52 7.28 4.20 4.57
C THR A 52 7.05 2.70 4.74
N TRP A 53 7.13 1.97 3.63
CA TRP A 53 7.11 0.51 3.62
C TRP A 53 7.98 -0.03 2.50
N GLY A 54 8.78 -1.03 2.81
CA GLY A 54 9.76 -1.61 1.90
C GLY A 54 10.94 -2.21 2.66
N GLY A 55 11.89 -2.73 1.91
CA GLY A 55 13.13 -3.33 2.41
C GLY A 55 14.36 -2.63 1.84
N THR A 56 15.39 -3.39 1.47
CA THR A 56 16.65 -2.81 0.98
C THR A 56 16.63 -2.47 -0.52
N ALA A 57 15.61 -2.93 -1.27
CA ALA A 57 15.49 -2.73 -2.71
C ALA A 57 14.46 -1.64 -3.04
N ALA A 58 13.81 -1.72 -4.20
CA ALA A 58 12.81 -0.77 -4.65
C ALA A 58 11.39 -1.27 -4.35
N ASP A 59 10.58 -0.43 -3.71
CA ASP A 59 9.20 -0.71 -3.31
C ASP A 59 8.33 0.49 -3.71
N VAL A 60 7.23 0.26 -4.44
CA VAL A 60 6.44 1.35 -5.03
C VAL A 60 4.95 1.09 -4.87
N GLY A 61 4.24 2.04 -4.27
CA GLY A 61 2.78 2.06 -4.24
C GLY A 61 2.21 2.78 -5.47
N TYR A 62 1.32 2.11 -6.22
CA TYR A 62 0.72 2.66 -7.44
C TYR A 62 -0.74 3.05 -7.29
N SER A 63 -1.49 2.36 -6.45
CA SER A 63 -2.93 2.60 -6.28
C SER A 63 -3.29 2.55 -4.81
N ILE A 64 -4.23 3.39 -4.41
CA ILE A 64 -4.79 3.44 -3.06
C ILE A 64 -6.31 3.51 -3.12
N VAL A 65 -6.97 2.77 -2.23
CA VAL A 65 -8.40 2.87 -1.98
C VAL A 65 -8.68 2.93 -0.49
N GLN A 66 -9.74 3.61 -0.09
CA GLN A 66 -10.32 3.42 1.24
C GLN A 66 -11.30 2.23 1.19
N THR A 67 -11.17 1.32 2.14
CA THR A 67 -12.06 0.16 2.29
C THR A 67 -13.21 0.48 3.25
N SER A 68 -14.28 -0.34 3.19
CA SER A 68 -15.50 -0.13 3.99
C SER A 68 -15.32 -0.19 5.51
N ASP A 69 -14.22 -0.78 5.98
CA ASP A 69 -13.79 -0.80 7.38
C ASP A 69 -12.88 0.41 7.74
N ASN A 70 -12.96 1.50 6.97
CA ASN A 70 -12.20 2.74 7.14
C ASN A 70 -10.66 2.58 7.11
N CYS A 71 -10.18 1.46 6.57
CA CYS A 71 -8.76 1.23 6.32
C CYS A 71 -8.38 1.72 4.92
N LEU A 72 -7.09 1.75 4.63
CA LEU A 72 -6.51 2.09 3.34
C LEU A 72 -5.84 0.85 2.77
N ALA A 73 -6.19 0.44 1.56
CA ALA A 73 -5.50 -0.63 0.84
C ALA A 73 -4.65 -0.02 -0.28
N VAL A 74 -3.38 -0.41 -0.34
CA VAL A 74 -2.38 0.04 -1.31
C VAL A 74 -1.91 -1.15 -2.13
N ALA A 75 -1.94 -1.03 -3.44
CA ALA A 75 -1.39 -2.01 -4.37
C ALA A 75 -0.15 -1.46 -5.09
N GLY A 76 0.82 -2.32 -5.34
CA GLY A 76 2.11 -1.93 -5.89
C GLY A 76 3.01 -3.12 -6.22
N TYR A 77 4.30 -2.84 -6.39
CA TYR A 77 5.33 -3.89 -6.48
C TYR A 77 6.42 -3.69 -5.44
N THR A 78 7.05 -4.80 -5.08
CA THR A 78 8.19 -4.87 -4.17
C THR A 78 9.30 -5.67 -4.84
N ALA A 79 10.52 -5.13 -4.86
CA ALA A 79 11.73 -5.87 -5.17
C ALA A 79 12.46 -6.34 -3.90
N SER A 80 11.92 -6.02 -2.73
CA SER A 80 12.48 -6.33 -1.42
C SER A 80 11.95 -7.63 -0.82
N TYR A 81 10.74 -8.04 -1.21
CA TYR A 81 10.06 -9.22 -0.71
C TYR A 81 9.55 -10.09 -1.85
N GLY A 82 9.47 -11.40 -1.64
CA GLY A 82 9.03 -12.35 -2.66
C GLY A 82 10.18 -13.06 -3.37
N ALA A 83 9.90 -13.61 -4.54
CA ALA A 83 10.83 -14.45 -5.30
C ALA A 83 11.16 -13.80 -6.65
N GLY A 84 12.45 -13.57 -6.91
CA GLY A 84 12.91 -12.97 -8.16
C GLY A 84 13.15 -11.47 -8.03
N SER A 85 12.86 -10.72 -9.09
CA SER A 85 13.23 -9.30 -9.20
C SER A 85 12.16 -8.32 -8.72
N ALA A 86 10.88 -8.67 -8.85
CA ALA A 86 9.77 -7.84 -8.44
C ALA A 86 8.51 -8.70 -8.30
N ASP A 87 7.84 -8.58 -7.16
CA ASP A 87 6.57 -9.22 -6.85
C ASP A 87 5.49 -8.17 -6.60
N MET A 88 4.24 -8.53 -6.86
CA MET A 88 3.11 -7.67 -6.49
C MET A 88 2.89 -7.72 -4.98
N PHE A 89 2.53 -6.59 -4.39
CA PHE A 89 2.05 -6.54 -3.01
C PHE A 89 0.69 -5.86 -2.91
N LEU A 90 0.01 -6.21 -1.84
CA LEU A 90 -1.19 -5.53 -1.37
C LEU A 90 -1.02 -5.32 0.14
N ALA A 91 -0.94 -4.06 0.56
CA ALA A 91 -0.75 -3.68 1.95
C ALA A 91 -1.98 -2.92 2.42
N LYS A 92 -2.46 -3.24 3.63
CA LYS A 92 -3.64 -2.56 4.20
C LYS A 92 -3.30 -1.93 5.55
N TYR A 93 -3.55 -0.62 5.65
CA TYR A 93 -3.28 0.21 6.82
C TYR A 93 -4.61 0.60 7.49
N ASN A 94 -4.70 0.50 8.81
CA ASN A 94 -5.85 1.07 9.50
C ASN A 94 -5.85 2.61 9.42
N SER A 95 -6.93 3.25 9.91
CA SER A 95 -7.06 4.72 9.88
C SER A 95 -5.94 5.48 10.61
N SER A 96 -5.23 4.82 11.54
CA SER A 96 -4.05 5.34 12.25
C SER A 96 -2.72 5.04 11.54
N GLY A 97 -2.76 4.45 10.34
CA GLY A 97 -1.55 4.13 9.56
C GLY A 97 -0.78 2.89 10.06
N ILE A 98 -1.44 1.94 10.73
CA ILE A 98 -0.82 0.71 11.25
C ILE A 98 -1.20 -0.48 10.36
N ILE A 99 -0.21 -1.29 9.97
CA ILE A 99 -0.37 -2.45 9.08
C ILE A 99 -0.72 -3.76 9.83
N ASN A 100 -0.33 -3.93 11.10
CA ASN A 100 -0.40 -5.22 11.83
C ASN A 100 -1.61 -5.41 12.76
N ASN A 101 -2.57 -4.48 12.80
CA ASN A 101 -3.73 -4.53 13.71
C ASN A 101 -5.06 -4.65 12.95
N CYS A 102 -5.04 -5.35 11.83
CA CYS A 102 -6.21 -5.54 10.99
C CYS A 102 -6.43 -7.03 10.75
N SER A 103 -7.66 -7.50 10.94
CA SER A 103 -8.05 -8.91 10.91
C SER A 103 -8.04 -9.53 9.50
N SER A 104 -7.57 -8.80 8.48
CA SER A 104 -7.54 -9.26 7.10
C SER A 104 -6.23 -9.99 6.79
N PRO A 105 -6.24 -11.09 6.03
CA PRO A 105 -5.02 -11.74 5.53
C PRO A 105 -4.14 -10.81 4.67
N MET A 106 -4.67 -9.66 4.23
CA MET A 106 -3.94 -8.62 3.50
C MET A 106 -3.20 -7.63 4.43
N CYS A 107 -3.30 -7.80 5.75
CA CYS A 107 -2.69 -6.95 6.78
C CYS A 107 -1.40 -7.57 7.35
N GLN A 108 -0.73 -8.41 6.56
CA GLN A 108 0.60 -8.91 6.86
C GLN A 108 1.52 -8.63 5.68
N SER A 109 2.79 -8.33 5.98
CA SER A 109 3.87 -8.40 4.98
C SER A 109 3.70 -9.68 4.16
N PRO A 110 3.90 -9.68 2.83
CA PRO A 110 3.92 -10.92 2.08
C PRO A 110 5.11 -11.77 2.56
N SER A 111 4.89 -12.54 3.62
CA SER A 111 5.65 -13.76 3.86
C SER A 111 5.23 -14.70 2.75
N ALA A 112 5.98 -14.67 1.65
CA ALA A 112 5.69 -15.44 0.45
C ALA A 112 5.57 -16.93 0.81
N THR A 113 4.33 -17.40 0.96
CA THR A 113 4.01 -18.80 0.71
C THR A 113 3.19 -18.80 -0.57
N VAL A 114 3.85 -19.18 -1.66
CA VAL A 114 3.24 -19.30 -2.98
C VAL A 114 2.19 -20.42 -2.91
N THR A 115 0.92 -20.04 -2.87
CA THR A 115 -0.15 -20.86 -3.43
C THR A 115 -0.88 -20.02 -4.45
N SER A 116 -0.58 -20.28 -5.72
CA SER A 116 -1.25 -19.67 -6.86
C SER A 116 -2.78 -19.92 -6.77
N PRO A 117 -3.64 -18.88 -6.75
CA PRO A 117 -5.06 -19.10 -6.93
C PRO A 117 -5.35 -19.37 -8.42
N SER A 118 -5.85 -20.56 -8.72
CA SER A 118 -6.44 -20.88 -10.03
C SER A 118 -7.87 -20.34 -10.07
N ALA A 119 -8.08 -19.21 -10.75
CA ALA A 119 -9.43 -18.74 -11.03
C ALA A 119 -10.05 -19.62 -12.13
N THR A 120 -10.87 -20.60 -11.74
CA THR A 120 -11.74 -21.31 -12.69
C THR A 120 -13.08 -20.59 -12.74
N SER A 121 -13.32 -19.84 -13.82
CA SER A 121 -14.64 -19.27 -14.10
C SER A 121 -15.57 -20.39 -14.58
N THR A 122 -16.43 -20.91 -13.71
CA THR A 122 -17.58 -21.71 -14.14
C THR A 122 -18.80 -20.82 -14.19
N VAL A 123 -19.17 -20.37 -15.38
CA VAL A 123 -20.50 -19.81 -15.63
C VAL A 123 -21.49 -20.96 -15.53
N VAL A 124 -22.18 -21.08 -14.39
CA VAL A 124 -23.34 -21.96 -14.25
C VAL A 124 -24.52 -21.22 -14.85
N VAL A 125 -24.86 -21.52 -16.10
CA VAL A 125 -26.18 -21.17 -16.65
C VAL A 125 -27.15 -22.29 -16.28
N SER A 126 -28.19 -21.95 -15.52
CA SER A 126 -29.38 -22.76 -15.26
C SER A 126 -30.62 -22.02 -15.78
N PRO A 127 -31.75 -22.70 -16.05
CA PRO A 127 -32.07 -24.13 -15.89
C PRO A 127 -32.09 -24.95 -17.19
#